data_AF-A0A0F9EPG2-F1
#
_entry.id   AF-A0A0F9EPG2-F1
#
_cell.length_a   1.000
_cell.length_b   1.000
_cell.length_c   1.000
_cell.angle_alpha   90.00
_cell.angle_beta   90.00
_cell.angle_gamma   90.00
#
_symmetry.space_group_name_H-M   'P 1'
#
loop_
_entity.id
_entity.type
_entity.pdbx_description
1 polymer ?
#
loop_
_entity_poly.entity_id
_entity_poly.type
_entity_poly.pdbx_seq_one_letter_code
_entity_poly.pdbx_strand_id
1 'polypeptide(L)'
;MNYPGNPDGNSYSAYELEAIARVARKHHILILSDEIYGETKYDGDHVSISKYYPEGTIVSGGLSKWCGAGGWRLGTFIFPKELDWLREAMCVIASETYTTVSAPIQCAAITAFRGAPSIEHYLENAVILLQHRAVDDMFIFISFIDE
;
A
#
# COMPACT_ATOMS: atom_id res chain seq x y z
N MET A 1 -8.99 2.47 -6.92
CA MET A 1 -8.51 3.80 -6.52
C MET A 1 -7.04 3.67 -6.15
N ASN A 2 -6.18 4.58 -6.59
CA ASN A 2 -4.76 4.57 -6.25
C ASN A 2 -4.46 5.89 -5.52
N TYR A 3 -4.09 5.81 -4.24
CA TYR A 3 -3.76 6.98 -3.42
C TYR A 3 -2.91 6.58 -2.20
N PRO A 4 -1.80 7.30 -1.88
CA PRO A 4 -1.21 8.40 -2.65
C PRO A 4 -0.91 8.02 -4.10
N GLY A 5 -1.29 8.91 -5.01
CA GLY A 5 -1.40 8.64 -6.44
C GLY A 5 -0.05 8.52 -7.13
N ASN A 6 0.04 7.67 -8.14
CA ASN A 6 1.17 7.62 -9.08
C ASN A 6 0.63 7.87 -10.50
N PRO A 7 1.09 8.90 -11.24
CA PRO A 7 2.30 9.71 -11.01
C PRO A 7 2.13 11.02 -10.24
N ASP A 8 0.90 11.44 -9.95
CA ASP A 8 0.60 12.80 -9.48
C ASP A 8 0.81 13.06 -7.99
N GLY A 9 0.96 12.01 -7.17
CA GLY A 9 1.18 12.13 -5.73
C GLY A 9 -0.05 12.52 -4.91
N ASN A 10 -1.21 12.75 -5.54
CA ASN A 10 -2.40 13.24 -4.84
C ASN A 10 -2.97 12.20 -3.88
N SER A 11 -3.59 12.69 -2.82
CA SER A 11 -4.33 11.88 -1.85
C SER A 11 -5.72 12.48 -1.64
N TYR A 12 -6.58 11.76 -0.94
CA TYR A 12 -7.93 12.21 -0.61
C TYR A 12 -7.98 12.69 0.83
N SER A 13 -8.74 13.77 1.05
CA SER A 13 -9.12 14.17 2.40
C SER A 13 -10.12 13.17 3.01
N ALA A 14 -10.21 13.17 4.34
CA ALA A 14 -11.21 12.38 5.06
C ALA A 14 -12.65 12.64 4.58
N TYR A 15 -12.98 13.90 4.26
CA TYR A 15 -14.29 14.28 3.76
C TYR A 15 -14.59 13.69 2.38
N GLU A 16 -13.61 13.71 1.48
CA GLU A 16 -13.75 13.11 0.15
C GLU A 16 -13.89 11.59 0.23
N LEU A 17 -13.08 10.93 1.06
CA LEU A 17 -13.18 9.49 1.29
C LEU A 17 -14.55 9.08 1.85
N GLU A 18 -15.09 9.86 2.79
CA GLU A 18 -16.42 9.62 3.32
C GLU A 18 -17.51 9.82 2.25
N ALA A 19 -17.37 10.84 1.41
CA ALA A 19 -18.29 11.09 0.30
C ALA A 19 -18.27 9.94 -0.72
N ILE A 20 -17.08 9.46 -1.10
CA ILE A 20 -16.90 8.31 -1.99
C ILE A 20 -17.50 7.06 -1.35
N ALA A 21 -17.21 6.81 -0.06
CA ALA A 21 -17.76 5.68 0.69
C ALA A 21 -19.30 5.67 0.71
N ARG A 22 -19.95 6.84 0.85
CA ARG A 22 -21.42 6.95 0.78
C ARG A 22 -21.96 6.51 -0.58
N VAL A 23 -21.33 6.94 -1.68
CA VAL A 23 -21.73 6.56 -3.04
C VAL A 23 -21.47 5.08 -3.28
N ALA A 24 -20.29 4.59 -2.95
CA ALA A 24 -19.91 3.19 -3.11
C ALA A 24 -20.87 2.26 -2.37
N ARG A 25 -21.18 2.59 -1.11
CA ARG A 25 -22.15 1.83 -0.30
C ARG A 25 -23.54 1.84 -0.91
N LYS A 26 -24.03 3.01 -1.34
CA LYS A 26 -25.36 3.14 -1.96
C LYS A 26 -25.52 2.28 -3.21
N HIS A 27 -24.43 2.11 -3.97
CA HIS A 27 -24.44 1.41 -5.25
C HIS A 27 -23.77 0.02 -5.18
N HIS A 28 -23.41 -0.45 -3.98
CA HIS A 28 -22.72 -1.73 -3.75
C HIS A 28 -21.47 -1.90 -4.63
N ILE A 29 -20.68 -0.82 -4.77
CA ILE A 29 -19.48 -0.80 -5.61
C ILE A 29 -18.31 -1.41 -4.85
N LEU A 30 -17.68 -2.43 -5.41
CA LEU A 30 -16.41 -2.94 -4.89
C LEU A 30 -15.28 -1.95 -5.16
N ILE A 31 -14.53 -1.59 -4.13
CA ILE A 31 -13.35 -0.72 -4.22
C ILE A 31 -12.09 -1.57 -4.07
N LEU A 32 -11.23 -1.54 -5.09
CA LEU A 32 -9.83 -1.94 -4.94
C LEU A 32 -9.00 -0.69 -4.63
N SER A 33 -8.52 -0.58 -3.39
CA SER A 33 -7.75 0.55 -2.86
C SER A 33 -6.26 0.22 -2.90
N ASP A 34 -5.54 0.81 -3.85
CA ASP A 34 -4.09 0.69 -3.96
C ASP A 34 -3.40 1.77 -3.13
N GLU A 35 -2.83 1.31 -2.02
CA GLU A 35 -2.25 2.13 -0.95
C GLU A 35 -0.75 1.83 -0.78
N ILE A 36 -0.08 1.36 -1.84
CA ILE A 36 1.36 1.00 -1.82
C ILE A 36 2.29 2.13 -1.33
N TYR A 37 1.86 3.38 -1.47
CA TYR A 37 2.59 4.58 -1.00
C TYR A 37 2.07 5.13 0.33
N GLY A 38 1.11 4.48 0.99
CA GLY A 38 0.44 5.00 2.20
C GLY A 38 1.41 5.38 3.31
N GLU A 39 2.36 4.50 3.61
CA GLU A 39 3.40 4.72 4.64
C GLU A 39 4.44 5.80 4.24
N THR A 40 4.60 6.06 2.94
CA THR A 40 5.56 7.07 2.41
C THR A 40 4.92 8.43 2.14
N LYS A 41 3.69 8.66 2.63
CA LYS A 41 3.01 9.94 2.47
C LYS A 41 3.77 11.02 3.25
N TYR A 42 4.17 12.07 2.54
CA TYR A 42 4.98 13.15 3.10
C TYR A 42 4.16 14.34 3.62
N ASP A 43 2.89 14.47 3.23
CA ASP A 43 1.97 15.50 3.74
C ASP A 43 0.99 14.90 4.76
N GLY A 44 1.51 14.52 5.93
CA GLY A 44 0.76 13.91 7.05
C GLY A 44 0.30 12.47 6.79
N ASP A 45 -0.45 11.91 7.75
CA ASP A 45 -0.82 10.49 7.74
C ASP A 45 -1.75 10.10 6.58
N HIS A 46 -1.56 8.89 6.07
CA HIS A 46 -2.46 8.29 5.09
C HIS A 46 -3.72 7.74 5.78
N VAL A 47 -4.88 7.97 5.17
CA VAL A 47 -6.16 7.46 5.66
C VAL A 47 -6.75 6.53 4.63
N SER A 48 -6.87 5.25 4.95
CA SER A 48 -7.51 4.27 4.08
C SER A 48 -9.02 4.48 3.99
N ILE A 49 -9.59 4.35 2.80
CA ILE A 49 -11.03 4.31 2.53
C ILE A 49 -11.72 3.14 3.25
N SER A 50 -10.98 2.08 3.58
CA SER A 50 -11.50 0.94 4.36
C SER A 50 -11.97 1.38 5.76
N LYS A 51 -11.51 2.53 6.28
CA LYS A 51 -12.03 3.13 7.52
C LYS A 51 -13.50 3.56 7.38
N TYR A 52 -13.93 3.93 6.19
CA TYR A 52 -15.28 4.47 5.90
C TYR A 52 -16.17 3.48 5.15
N TYR A 53 -15.59 2.55 4.40
CA TYR A 53 -16.30 1.52 3.65
C TYR A 53 -15.59 0.15 3.74
N PRO A 54 -15.45 -0.42 4.94
CA PRO A 54 -14.72 -1.67 5.13
C PRO A 54 -15.36 -2.84 4.37
N GLU A 55 -16.68 -2.94 4.34
CA GLU A 55 -17.41 -4.10 3.82
C GLU A 55 -17.25 -4.33 2.30
N GLY A 56 -16.84 -3.29 1.56
CA GLY A 56 -16.70 -3.33 0.11
C GLY A 56 -15.34 -2.83 -0.38
N THR A 57 -14.32 -2.79 0.48
CA THR A 57 -12.97 -2.34 0.12
C THR A 57 -11.95 -3.46 0.27
N ILE A 58 -11.27 -3.80 -0.82
CA ILE A 58 -10.04 -4.60 -0.81
C ILE A 58 -8.87 -3.63 -0.81
N VAL A 59 -7.96 -3.74 0.17
CA VAL A 59 -6.77 -2.88 0.25
C VAL A 59 -5.58 -3.63 -0.30
N SER A 60 -4.85 -3.04 -1.24
CA SER A 60 -3.58 -3.57 -1.74
C SER A 60 -2.40 -2.75 -1.23
N GLY A 61 -1.32 -3.44 -0.88
CA GLY A 61 -0.08 -2.84 -0.41
C GLY A 61 1.11 -3.76 -0.63
N GLY A 62 2.19 -3.52 0.12
CA GLY A 62 3.41 -4.33 0.05
C GLY A 62 4.62 -3.56 0.57
N LEU A 63 5.79 -4.20 0.55
CA LEU A 63 7.03 -3.62 1.10
C LEU A 63 7.82 -2.77 0.10
N SER A 64 7.37 -2.75 -1.16
CA SER A 64 8.19 -2.28 -2.28
C SER A 64 8.66 -0.83 -2.13
N LYS A 65 7.87 0.01 -1.47
CA LYS A 65 8.11 1.46 -1.40
C LYS A 65 8.61 1.88 -0.02
N TRP A 66 7.81 1.63 1.01
CA TRP A 66 8.12 2.07 2.37
C TRP A 66 9.25 1.30 3.06
N CYS A 67 9.61 0.11 2.56
CA CYS A 67 10.84 -0.60 3.00
C CYS A 67 11.97 -0.56 1.97
N GLY A 68 11.84 0.17 0.85
CA GLY A 68 12.82 0.14 -0.23
C GLY A 68 13.00 -1.25 -0.88
N ALA A 69 12.04 -2.17 -0.72
CA ALA A 69 12.16 -3.59 -1.09
C ALA A 69 11.55 -3.91 -2.46
N GLY A 70 11.68 -3.04 -3.47
CA GLY A 70 11.00 -3.17 -4.77
C GLY A 70 11.31 -4.48 -5.53
N GLY A 71 12.55 -4.97 -5.38
CA GLY A 71 13.01 -6.23 -5.98
C GLY A 71 12.49 -7.49 -5.28
N TRP A 72 11.90 -7.38 -4.09
CA TRP A 72 11.55 -8.54 -3.26
C TRP A 72 10.22 -9.19 -3.67
N ARG A 73 9.48 -8.57 -4.59
CA ARG A 73 8.27 -9.12 -5.20
C ARG A 73 7.22 -9.57 -4.17
N LEU A 74 7.06 -8.80 -3.10
CA LEU A 74 6.01 -9.00 -2.09
C LEU A 74 4.96 -7.91 -2.19
N GLY A 75 3.74 -8.32 -2.53
CA GLY A 75 2.52 -7.54 -2.41
C GLY A 75 1.56 -8.18 -1.43
N THR A 76 0.62 -7.40 -0.91
CA THR A 76 -0.42 -7.85 0.01
C THR A 76 -1.78 -7.40 -0.48
N PHE A 77 -2.80 -8.20 -0.19
CA PHE A 77 -4.19 -7.80 -0.30
C PHE A 77 -4.88 -8.11 1.03
N ILE A 78 -5.66 -7.16 1.53
CA ILE A 78 -6.50 -7.31 2.72
C ILE A 78 -7.94 -7.30 2.24
N PHE A 79 -8.65 -8.40 2.51
CA PHE A 79 -10.06 -8.56 2.15
C PHE A 79 -10.93 -8.39 3.39
N PRO A 80 -12.09 -7.75 3.26
CA PRO A 80 -13.11 -7.77 4.29
C PRO A 80 -13.77 -9.14 4.35
N LYS A 81 -14.40 -9.46 5.49
CA LYS A 81 -14.98 -10.79 5.73
C LYS A 81 -16.07 -11.14 4.73
N GLU A 82 -16.80 -10.14 4.26
CA GLU A 82 -17.87 -10.24 3.27
C GLU A 82 -17.37 -10.71 1.90
N LEU A 83 -16.06 -10.56 1.64
CA LEU A 83 -15.41 -10.92 0.37
C LEU A 83 -14.45 -12.11 0.51
N ASP A 84 -14.61 -12.93 1.55
CA ASP A 84 -13.75 -14.11 1.77
C ASP A 84 -13.83 -15.10 0.58
N TRP A 85 -15.02 -15.25 -0.03
CA TRP A 85 -15.21 -16.04 -1.24
C TRP A 85 -14.32 -15.58 -2.41
N LEU A 86 -14.09 -14.27 -2.52
CA LEU A 86 -13.23 -13.69 -3.57
C LEU A 86 -11.76 -13.88 -3.23
N ARG A 87 -11.40 -13.75 -1.95
CA ARG A 87 -10.05 -14.09 -1.47
C ARG A 87 -9.71 -15.54 -1.79
N GLU A 88 -10.61 -16.48 -1.51
CA GLU A 88 -10.44 -17.90 -1.80
C GLU A 88 -10.29 -18.15 -3.30
N ALA A 89 -11.17 -17.58 -4.13
CA ALA A 89 -11.07 -17.68 -5.58
C ALA A 89 -9.74 -17.13 -6.11
N MET A 90 -9.28 -15.99 -5.58
CA MET A 90 -7.97 -15.42 -5.92
C MET A 90 -6.82 -16.32 -5.49
N CYS A 91 -6.88 -16.94 -4.30
CA CYS A 91 -5.86 -17.89 -3.85
C CYS A 91 -5.78 -19.14 -4.74
N VAL A 92 -6.92 -19.67 -5.20
CA VAL A 92 -6.95 -20.81 -6.13
C VAL A 92 -6.33 -20.44 -7.47
N ILE A 93 -6.71 -19.31 -8.05
CA ILE A 93 -6.12 -18.87 -9.34
C ILE A 93 -4.62 -18.60 -9.17
N ALA A 94 -4.23 -17.97 -8.05
CA ALA A 94 -2.85 -17.70 -7.72
C ALA A 94 -2.01 -18.98 -7.68
N SER A 95 -2.47 -20.02 -6.99
CA SER A 95 -1.71 -21.28 -6.85
C SER A 95 -1.52 -22.02 -8.17
N GLU A 96 -2.42 -21.85 -9.13
CA GLU A 96 -2.30 -22.41 -10.47
C GLU A 96 -1.45 -21.56 -11.42
N THR A 97 -1.26 -20.27 -11.11
CA THR A 97 -0.54 -19.33 -11.98
C THR A 97 0.91 -19.11 -11.56
N TYR A 98 1.16 -19.07 -10.26
CA TYR A 98 2.48 -18.77 -9.70
C TYR A 98 2.71 -19.45 -8.35
N THR A 99 3.99 -19.70 -8.04
CA THR A 99 4.39 -20.10 -6.70
C THR A 99 4.19 -18.94 -5.72
N THR A 100 4.08 -19.26 -4.43
CA THR A 100 4.05 -18.27 -3.35
C THR A 100 5.36 -17.48 -3.22
N VAL A 101 5.30 -16.35 -2.51
CA VAL A 101 6.47 -15.56 -2.13
C VAL A 101 7.47 -16.44 -1.37
N SER A 102 8.79 -16.26 -1.60
CA SER A 102 9.79 -17.11 -0.95
C SER A 102 9.76 -16.97 0.58
N ALA A 103 9.98 -18.07 1.29
CA ALA A 103 9.90 -18.11 2.75
C ALA A 103 10.80 -17.06 3.45
N PRO A 104 12.06 -16.83 3.03
CA PRO A 104 12.89 -15.78 3.64
C PRO A 104 12.26 -14.38 3.53
N ILE A 105 11.62 -14.06 2.40
CA ILE A 105 10.95 -12.79 2.18
C ILE A 105 9.71 -12.67 3.07
N GLN A 106 8.94 -13.75 3.25
CA GLN A 106 7.81 -13.77 4.18
C GLN A 106 8.26 -13.52 5.63
N CYS A 107 9.38 -14.12 6.08
CA CYS A 107 9.92 -13.89 7.42
C CYS A 107 10.35 -12.43 7.64
N ALA A 108 11.02 -11.85 6.66
CA ALA A 108 11.40 -10.45 6.71
C ALA A 108 10.18 -9.52 6.70
N ALA A 109 9.15 -9.86 5.92
CA ALA A 109 7.90 -9.10 5.89
C ALA A 109 7.19 -9.08 7.23
N ILE A 110 7.11 -10.23 7.92
CA ILE A 110 6.55 -10.31 9.27
C ILE A 110 7.30 -9.36 10.22
N THR A 111 8.62 -9.27 10.10
CA THR A 111 9.44 -8.37 10.92
C THR A 111 9.16 -6.91 10.58
N ALA A 112 9.08 -6.57 9.29
CA ALA A 112 8.77 -5.22 8.84
C ALA A 112 7.37 -4.76 9.30
N PHE A 113 6.33 -5.57 9.05
CA PHE A 113 4.95 -5.24 9.43
C PHE A 113 4.70 -5.21 10.95
N ARG A 114 5.59 -5.79 11.76
CA ARG A 114 5.53 -5.69 13.22
C ARG A 114 6.08 -4.38 13.77
N GLY A 115 6.69 -3.53 12.94
CA GLY A 115 7.32 -2.28 13.40
C GLY A 115 8.65 -2.54 14.10
N ALA A 116 9.64 -3.10 13.39
CA ALA A 116 10.98 -3.16 13.93
C ALA A 116 11.56 -1.73 14.05
N PRO A 117 12.23 -1.35 15.16
CA PRO A 117 12.71 0.02 15.35
C PRO A 117 13.62 0.53 14.21
N SER A 118 14.41 -0.36 13.60
CA SER A 118 15.25 0.00 12.44
C SER A 118 14.44 0.35 11.19
N ILE A 119 13.28 -0.29 10.99
CA ILE A 119 12.40 -0.04 9.86
C ILE A 119 11.61 1.25 10.07
N GLU A 120 11.13 1.50 11.29
CA GLU A 120 10.48 2.77 11.64
C GLU A 120 11.44 3.94 11.44
N HIS A 121 12.68 3.83 11.94
CA HIS A 121 13.70 4.85 11.73
C HIS A 121 14.05 5.06 10.25
N TYR A 122 14.11 3.99 9.46
CA TYR A 122 14.29 4.10 8.01
C TYR A 122 13.14 4.88 7.35
N LEU A 123 11.90 4.56 7.70
CA LEU A 123 10.71 5.18 7.14
C LEU A 123 10.64 6.67 7.47
N GLU A 124 10.91 7.04 8.73
CA GLU A 124 10.99 8.45 9.15
C GLU A 124 11.99 9.25 8.30
N ASN A 125 13.19 8.71 8.12
CA ASN A 125 14.22 9.34 7.29
C ASN A 125 13.79 9.44 5.82
N ALA A 126 13.13 8.41 5.29
CA ALA A 126 12.63 8.41 3.92
C ALA A 126 11.56 9.49 3.71
N VAL A 127 10.63 9.63 4.65
CA VAL A 127 9.57 10.65 4.60
C VAL A 127 10.17 12.06 4.66
N ILE A 128 11.14 12.32 5.54
CA ILE A 128 11.85 13.61 5.63
C ILE A 128 12.51 13.96 4.28
N LEU A 129 13.19 13.01 3.65
CA LEU A 129 13.83 13.23 2.36
C LEU A 129 12.80 13.55 1.26
N LEU A 130 11.63 12.89 1.28
CA LEU A 130 10.56 13.15 0.32
C LEU A 130 9.94 14.53 0.52
N GLN A 131 9.77 14.97 1.77
CA GLN A 131 9.31 16.34 2.07
C GLN A 131 10.28 17.39 1.50
N HIS A 132 11.59 17.20 1.67
CA HIS A 132 12.57 18.12 1.11
C HIS A 132 12.60 18.12 -0.42
N ARG A 133 12.45 16.94 -1.07
CA ARG A 133 12.37 16.85 -2.54
C ARG A 133 11.08 17.40 -3.14
N ALA A 134 9.99 17.45 -2.39
CA ALA A 134 8.77 18.10 -2.85
C ALA A 134 8.91 19.64 -2.89
N VAL A 135 9.87 20.18 -2.14
CA VAL A 135 10.14 21.64 -2.05
C VAL A 135 11.24 22.05 -3.03
N ASP A 136 12.23 21.19 -3.26
CA ASP A 136 13.34 21.42 -4.18
C ASP A 136 13.29 20.34 -5.29
N ASP A 137 13.10 20.74 -6.56
CA ASP A 137 13.08 19.90 -7.78
C ASP A 137 14.39 19.08 -7.99
N MET A 138 14.78 18.24 -7.03
CA MET A 138 16.02 17.49 -7.01
C MET A 138 15.72 15.99 -7.20
N PHE A 139 15.78 15.57 -8.46
CA PHE A 139 15.71 14.17 -8.85
C PHE A 139 17.02 13.44 -8.49
N ILE A 140 17.03 12.70 -7.39
CA ILE A 140 18.04 11.65 -7.17
C ILE A 140 17.37 10.31 -7.47
N PHE A 141 17.65 9.77 -8.66
CA PHE A 141 17.44 8.36 -8.96
C PHE A 141 18.40 7.55 -8.08
N ILE A 142 17.87 6.84 -7.07
CA ILE A 142 18.60 5.71 -6.49
C ILE A 142 18.11 4.47 -7.24
N SER A 143 18.63 4.28 -8.44
CA SER A 143 18.65 2.97 -9.07
C SER A 143 19.70 2.12 -8.33
N PHE A 144 19.27 1.25 -7.43
CA PHE A 144 20.09 0.08 -7.11
C PHE A 144 19.98 -0.87 -8.31
N ILE A 145 20.88 -0.68 -9.27
CA ILE A 145 21.23 -1.66 -10.29
C ILE A 145 22.62 -2.18 -9.92
N ASP A 146 22.68 -3.50 -9.78
CA ASP A 146 23.81 -4.43 -9.85
C ASP A 146 24.94 -4.35 -8.79
N GLU A 147 24.98 -5.37 -7.92
CA GLU A 147 25.88 -6.54 -8.07
C GLU A 147 25.27 -7.79 -7.39
#